data_AF-A0A8S3YL51-F1
#
_entry.id   AF-A0A8S3YL51-F1
#
_cell.length_a   1.000
_cell.length_b   1.000
_cell.length_c   1.000
_cell.angle_alpha   90.00
_cell.angle_beta   90.00
_cell.angle_gamma   90.00
#
_symmetry.space_group_name_H-M   'P 1'
#
loop_
_entity.id
_entity.type
_entity.pdbx_description
1 polymer ?
#
loop_
_entity_poly.entity_id
_entity_poly.type
_entity_poly.pdbx_seq_one_letter_code
_entity_poly.pdbx_strand_id
1 'polypeptide(L)'
;MTIQVGDSIPSVTLYERTPDNKVNTNEFCKGRVIMFGLPGAFTPTCSKDHVPGFVKLVDEMKKKGVTEVVCLSVNDPYVMAAWGNTLDTAGKIRFLADTHGEFTKALGMTVDLSSVLGNVRCKR
;
A
#
# COMPACT_ATOMS: atom_id res chain seq x y z
N MET A 1 15.06 -8.95 -6.07
CA MET A 1 15.30 -10.07 -5.15
C MET A 1 14.06 -10.17 -4.29
N THR A 2 13.34 -11.28 -4.32
CA THR A 2 12.18 -11.47 -3.45
C THR A 2 12.65 -11.59 -2.00
N ILE A 3 12.10 -10.79 -1.09
CA ILE A 3 12.47 -10.87 0.34
C ILE A 3 11.90 -12.15 0.97
N GLN A 4 12.54 -12.64 2.02
CA GLN A 4 12.11 -13.79 2.82
C GLN A 4 11.75 -13.39 4.25
N VAL A 5 11.09 -14.28 4.97
CA VAL A 5 10.81 -14.09 6.40
C VAL A 5 12.14 -14.00 7.15
N GLY A 6 12.33 -12.90 7.88
CA GLY A 6 13.58 -12.58 8.58
C GLY A 6 14.42 -11.50 7.89
N ASP A 7 14.15 -11.21 6.62
CA ASP A 7 14.83 -10.12 5.91
C ASP A 7 14.32 -8.75 6.36
N SER A 8 15.18 -7.75 6.23
CA SER A 8 14.78 -6.36 6.38
C SER A 8 13.93 -5.91 5.19
N ILE A 9 12.93 -5.08 5.46
CA ILE A 9 12.11 -4.48 4.41
C ILE A 9 12.99 -3.54 3.55
N PRO A 10 12.81 -3.48 2.21
CA PRO A 10 13.55 -2.54 1.39
C PRO A 10 13.29 -1.10 1.83
N SER A 11 14.36 -0.30 1.99
CA SER A 11 14.26 1.12 2.26
C SER A 11 13.96 1.87 0.96
N VAL A 12 12.71 2.30 0.80
CA VAL A 12 12.24 3.02 -0.39
C VAL A 12 11.40 4.21 0.06
N THR A 13 11.47 5.30 -0.69
CA THR A 13 10.60 6.47 -0.48
C THR A 13 9.27 6.25 -1.21
N LEU A 14 8.20 6.27 -0.43
CA LEU A 14 6.81 6.29 -0.88
C LEU A 14 6.23 7.69 -0.69
N TYR A 15 5.01 7.90 -1.18
CA TYR A 15 4.34 9.20 -1.12
C TYR A 15 2.94 9.08 -0.52
N GLU A 16 2.54 10.05 0.31
CA GLU A 16 1.23 10.03 0.98
C GLU A 16 0.49 11.35 0.73
N ARG A 17 -0.72 11.30 0.15
CA ARG A 17 -1.55 12.47 -0.21
C ARG A 17 -1.02 13.35 -1.33
N THR A 18 0.25 13.74 -1.30
CA THR A 18 0.90 14.56 -2.33
C THR A 18 2.34 14.08 -2.57
N PRO A 19 2.95 14.46 -3.72
CA PRO A 19 4.35 14.15 -4.01
C PRO A 19 5.37 14.79 -3.05
N ASP A 20 4.98 15.87 -2.36
CA ASP A 20 5.86 16.55 -1.39
C ASP A 20 5.95 15.78 -0.07
N ASN A 21 4.93 15.00 0.27
CA ASN A 21 4.89 14.22 1.50
C ASN A 21 5.51 12.84 1.28
N LYS A 22 6.84 12.81 1.41
CA LYS A 22 7.67 11.62 1.30
C LYS A 22 7.64 10.82 2.60
N VAL A 23 7.49 9.51 2.49
CA VAL A 23 7.45 8.56 3.61
C VAL A 23 8.44 7.44 3.33
N ASN A 24 9.48 7.27 4.15
CA ASN A 24 10.39 6.13 3.98
C ASN A 24 9.83 4.88 4.66
N THR A 25 9.92 3.72 3.99
CA THR A 25 9.46 2.43 4.55
C THR A 25 10.08 2.11 5.90
N ASN A 26 11.35 2.46 6.14
CA ASN A 26 12.01 2.24 7.43
C ASN A 26 11.46 3.11 8.57
N GLU A 27 10.80 4.23 8.26
CA GLU A 27 10.28 5.13 9.30
C GLU A 27 9.04 4.54 9.96
N PHE A 28 8.11 4.02 9.17
CA PHE A 28 6.86 3.45 9.71
C PHE A 28 6.97 1.95 10.03
N CYS A 29 7.90 1.21 9.42
CA CYS A 29 8.15 -0.20 9.73
C CYS A 29 8.96 -0.45 11.01
N LYS A 30 9.15 0.55 11.88
CA LYS A 30 9.79 0.36 13.20
C LYS A 30 8.91 -0.42 14.18
N GLY A 31 7.59 -0.39 13.97
CA GLY A 31 6.61 -1.13 14.75
C GLY A 31 6.14 -2.40 14.03
N ARG A 32 5.13 -3.07 14.60
CA ARG A 32 4.45 -4.17 13.93
C ARG A 32 3.49 -3.59 12.89
N VAL A 33 3.85 -3.66 11.62
CA VAL A 33 3.06 -3.10 10.51
C VAL A 33 2.39 -4.21 9.70
N ILE A 34 1.16 -3.97 9.27
CA ILE A 34 0.51 -4.76 8.22
C ILE A 34 0.47 -3.90 6.97
N MET A 35 1.07 -4.39 5.89
CA MET A 35 1.08 -3.71 4.59
C MET A 35 0.58 -4.67 3.52
N PHE A 36 -0.34 -4.19 2.68
CA PHE A 36 -0.87 -4.96 1.56
C PHE A 36 -0.80 -4.15 0.26
N GLY A 37 -0.40 -4.81 -0.81
CA GLY A 37 -0.32 -4.26 -2.15
C GLY A 37 -1.57 -4.55 -2.96
N LEU A 38 -1.84 -3.73 -3.97
CA LEU A 38 -2.90 -4.00 -4.93
C LEU A 38 -2.61 -3.47 -6.34
N PRO A 39 -3.29 -4.01 -7.38
CA PRO A 39 -3.02 -3.63 -8.76
C PRO A 39 -3.32 -2.17 -9.09
N GLY A 40 -4.37 -1.61 -8.53
CA GLY A 40 -4.74 -0.22 -8.80
C GLY A 40 -5.92 0.28 -7.97
N ALA A 41 -5.86 1.54 -7.58
CA ALA A 41 -6.99 2.27 -7.02
C ALA A 41 -8.22 2.21 -7.95
N PHE A 42 -9.42 2.30 -7.36
CA PHE A 42 -10.72 2.24 -8.06
C PHE A 42 -11.02 0.93 -8.82
N THR A 43 -10.17 -0.10 -8.76
CA THR A 43 -10.46 -1.40 -9.39
C THR A 43 -11.53 -2.18 -8.57
N PRO A 44 -12.38 -3.00 -9.21
CA PRO A 44 -13.59 -3.54 -8.57
C PRO A 44 -13.32 -4.36 -7.30
N THR A 45 -12.43 -5.36 -7.37
CA THR A 45 -12.16 -6.24 -6.21
C THR A 45 -11.42 -5.50 -5.08
N CYS A 46 -10.56 -4.54 -5.44
CA CYS A 46 -9.83 -3.75 -4.46
C CYS A 46 -10.76 -2.85 -3.65
N SER A 47 -11.79 -2.30 -4.30
CA SER A 47 -12.71 -1.33 -3.70
C SER A 47 -13.89 -2.00 -2.98
N LYS A 48 -14.33 -3.19 -3.42
CA LYS A 48 -15.48 -3.89 -2.82
C LYS A 48 -15.09 -4.81 -1.66
N ASP A 49 -13.97 -5.49 -1.76
CA ASP A 49 -13.65 -6.59 -0.84
C ASP A 49 -12.32 -6.40 -0.11
N HIS A 50 -11.25 -5.99 -0.83
CA HIS A 50 -9.90 -6.00 -0.28
C HIS A 50 -9.72 -4.96 0.84
N VAL A 51 -9.83 -3.67 0.54
CA VAL A 51 -9.69 -2.59 1.54
C VAL A 51 -10.77 -2.68 2.63
N PRO A 52 -12.08 -2.87 2.30
CA PRO A 52 -13.10 -2.98 3.33
C PRO A 52 -12.89 -4.14 4.31
N GLY A 53 -12.26 -5.24 3.89
CA GLY A 53 -11.87 -6.34 4.77
C GLY A 53 -10.89 -5.89 5.87
N PHE A 54 -9.86 -5.12 5.51
CA PHE A 54 -8.92 -4.55 6.49
C PHE A 54 -9.60 -3.52 7.40
N VAL A 55 -10.51 -2.70 6.87
CA VAL A 55 -11.26 -1.70 7.67
C VAL A 55 -12.06 -2.37 8.79
N LYS A 56 -12.68 -3.52 8.53
CA LYS A 56 -13.46 -4.27 9.54
C LYS A 56 -12.60 -4.85 10.65
N LEU A 57 -11.36 -5.23 10.34
CA LEU A 57 -10.47 -5.93 11.26
C LEU A 57 -9.44 -5.02 11.93
N VAL A 58 -9.36 -3.74 11.55
CA VAL A 58 -8.27 -2.83 11.95
C VAL A 58 -8.16 -2.70 13.47
N ASP A 59 -9.29 -2.67 14.18
CA ASP A 59 -9.29 -2.52 15.63
C ASP A 59 -8.80 -3.79 16.33
N GLU A 60 -9.08 -4.97 15.77
CA GLU A 60 -8.53 -6.24 16.25
C GLU A 60 -7.03 -6.35 15.97
N MET A 61 -6.58 -5.89 14.80
CA MET A 61 -5.17 -5.81 14.46
C MET A 61 -4.42 -4.90 15.44
N LYS A 62 -4.97 -3.72 15.72
CA LYS A 62 -4.40 -2.76 16.70
C LYS A 62 -4.34 -3.36 18.11
N LYS A 63 -5.37 -4.09 18.56
CA LYS A 63 -5.34 -4.83 19.84
C LYS A 63 -4.23 -5.89 19.91
N LYS A 64 -3.79 -6.43 18.77
CA LYS A 64 -2.65 -7.38 18.66
C LYS A 64 -1.29 -6.67 18.53
N GLY A 65 -1.25 -5.37 18.77
CA GLY A 65 -0.03 -4.56 18.75
C GLY A 65 0.38 -4.07 17.36
N VAL A 66 -0.50 -4.17 16.35
CA VAL A 66 -0.22 -3.58 15.03
C VAL A 66 -0.27 -2.06 15.15
N THR A 67 0.82 -1.40 14.79
CA THR A 67 0.96 0.06 14.88
C THR A 67 0.36 0.76 13.66
N GLU A 68 0.52 0.16 12.48
CA GLU A 68 0.10 0.74 11.21
C GLU A 68 -0.51 -0.32 10.29
N VAL A 69 -1.56 0.07 9.55
CA VAL A 69 -2.11 -0.70 8.43
C VAL A 69 -1.98 0.15 7.17
N VAL A 70 -1.27 -0.38 6.16
CA VAL A 70 -0.87 0.36 4.95
C VAL A 70 -1.40 -0.33 3.70
N CYS A 71 -2.10 0.43 2.88
CA CYS A 71 -2.50 0.08 1.53
C CYS A 71 -1.51 0.72 0.52
N LEU A 72 -0.89 -0.10 -0.32
CA LEU A 72 0.11 0.33 -1.30
C LEU A 72 -0.33 0.01 -2.74
N SER A 73 -0.09 0.93 -3.66
CA SER A 73 -0.30 0.72 -5.11
C SER A 73 0.68 1.55 -5.93
N VAL A 74 0.93 1.12 -7.17
CA VAL A 74 1.69 1.87 -8.19
C VAL A 74 0.80 2.94 -8.84
N ASN A 75 0.15 3.76 -8.02
CA ASN A 75 -0.59 4.96 -8.43
C ASN A 75 0.15 6.18 -7.90
N ASP A 76 -0.17 7.37 -8.41
CA ASP A 76 0.30 8.63 -7.82
C ASP A 76 -0.38 8.90 -6.47
N PRO A 77 0.23 9.73 -5.61
CA PRO A 77 -0.29 9.99 -4.26
C PRO A 77 -1.64 10.73 -4.25
N TYR A 78 -1.98 11.49 -5.29
CA TYR A 78 -3.27 12.17 -5.36
C TYR A 78 -4.39 11.17 -5.58
N VAL A 79 -4.20 10.22 -6.52
CA VAL A 79 -5.15 9.13 -6.75
C VAL A 79 -5.31 8.27 -5.50
N MET A 80 -4.20 7.91 -4.85
CA MET A 80 -4.25 7.09 -3.63
C MET A 80 -5.02 7.77 -2.50
N ALA A 81 -4.83 9.07 -2.29
CA ALA A 81 -5.57 9.80 -1.27
C ALA A 81 -7.03 10.04 -1.62
N ALA A 82 -7.33 10.41 -2.86
CA ALA A 82 -8.71 10.57 -3.31
C ALA A 82 -9.48 9.26 -3.15
N TRP A 83 -8.88 8.12 -3.55
CA TRP A 83 -9.50 6.81 -3.43
C TRP A 83 -9.68 6.36 -1.97
N GLY A 84 -8.68 6.55 -1.11
CA GLY A 84 -8.82 6.25 0.32
C GLY A 84 -9.99 7.01 0.95
N ASN A 85 -10.17 8.28 0.58
CA ASN A 85 -11.29 9.09 1.07
C ASN A 85 -12.66 8.57 0.62
N THR A 86 -12.77 7.86 -0.50
CA THR A 86 -14.06 7.28 -0.93
C THR A 86 -14.41 5.97 -0.22
N LEU A 87 -13.51 5.43 0.61
CA LEU A 87 -13.66 4.13 1.26
C LEU A 87 -13.82 4.20 2.79
N ASP A 88 -14.04 5.41 3.34
CA ASP A 88 -14.22 5.65 4.78
C ASP A 88 -13.08 5.07 5.64
N THR A 89 -11.85 5.15 5.15
CA THR A 89 -10.66 4.57 5.80
C THR A 89 -9.92 5.53 6.73
N ALA A 90 -10.46 6.74 6.94
CA ALA A 90 -9.81 7.79 7.73
C ALA A 90 -9.42 7.28 9.14
N GLY A 91 -8.15 7.46 9.51
CA GLY A 91 -7.60 7.01 10.81
C GLY A 91 -7.44 5.49 10.97
N LYS A 92 -7.80 4.71 9.94
CA LYS A 92 -7.77 3.24 9.97
C LYS A 92 -6.66 2.69 9.09
N ILE A 93 -6.58 3.14 7.84
CA ILE A 93 -5.61 2.64 6.86
C ILE A 93 -4.91 3.82 6.19
N ARG A 94 -3.58 3.74 6.10
CA ARG A 94 -2.76 4.70 5.35
C ARG A 94 -2.66 4.28 3.89
N PHE A 95 -2.69 5.24 2.98
CA PHE A 95 -2.64 4.99 1.54
C PHE A 95 -1.35 5.56 1.00
N LEU A 96 -0.42 4.68 0.62
CA LEU A 96 0.90 5.06 0.12
C LEU A 96 1.02 4.77 -1.37
N ALA A 97 1.53 5.74 -2.10
CA ALA A 97 1.85 5.65 -3.52
C ALA A 97 3.29 5.18 -3.70
N ASP A 98 3.45 4.07 -4.41
CA ASP A 98 4.72 3.60 -4.99
C ASP A 98 4.79 4.06 -6.45
N THR A 99 4.84 5.38 -6.66
CA THR A 99 4.65 6.03 -7.98
C THR A 99 5.52 5.41 -9.08
N HIS A 100 6.74 4.99 -8.75
CA HIS A 100 7.70 4.41 -9.69
C HIS A 100 7.76 2.88 -9.63
N GLY A 101 6.99 2.23 -8.75
CA GLY A 101 7.02 0.78 -8.57
C GLY A 101 8.33 0.27 -7.95
N GLU A 102 9.14 1.14 -7.35
CA GLU A 102 10.47 0.81 -6.81
C GLU A 102 10.33 -0.19 -5.66
N PHE A 103 9.39 0.06 -4.76
CA PHE A 103 9.14 -0.82 -3.63
C PHE A 103 8.57 -2.16 -4.10
N THR A 104 7.58 -2.12 -4.98
CA THR A 104 6.97 -3.30 -5.59
C THR A 104 8.00 -4.17 -6.32
N LYS A 105 8.93 -3.54 -7.06
CA LYS A 105 10.02 -4.22 -7.76
C LYS A 105 11.05 -4.79 -6.80
N ALA A 106 11.40 -4.05 -5.74
CA ALA A 106 12.32 -4.51 -4.71
C ALA A 106 11.79 -5.78 -4.02
N LEU A 107 10.48 -5.89 -3.83
CA LEU A 107 9.83 -7.08 -3.27
C LEU A 107 9.63 -8.24 -4.26
N GLY A 108 9.87 -8.03 -5.55
CA GLY A 108 9.53 -9.02 -6.59
C GLY A 108 8.02 -9.21 -6.76
N MET A 109 7.22 -8.21 -6.39
CA MET A 109 5.75 -8.23 -6.41
C MET A 109 5.19 -7.49 -7.63
N THR A 110 5.96 -7.37 -8.72
CA THR A 110 5.52 -6.73 -9.95
C THR A 110 4.66 -7.66 -10.80
N VAL A 111 3.63 -7.12 -11.43
CA VAL A 111 2.84 -7.78 -12.47
C VAL A 111 2.67 -6.83 -13.66
N ASP A 112 2.87 -7.32 -14.88
CA ASP A 112 2.62 -6.53 -16.07
C ASP A 112 1.10 -6.47 -16.33
N LEU A 113 0.53 -5.29 -16.09
CA LEU A 113 -0.86 -4.97 -16.39
C LEU A 113 -0.93 -3.79 -17.35
N SER A 114 0.10 -3.60 -18.18
CA SER A 114 0.19 -2.42 -19.06
C SER A 114 -0.96 -2.34 -20.06
N SER A 115 -1.51 -3.49 -20.47
CA SER A 115 -2.68 -3.57 -21.37
C SER A 115 -4.00 -3.13 -20.73
N VAL A 116 -4.09 -3.10 -19.39
CA VAL A 116 -5.33 -2.80 -18.65
C VAL A 116 -5.21 -1.53 -17.82
N LEU A 117 -4.05 -1.31 -17.20
CA LEU A 117 -3.78 -0.24 -16.24
C LEU A 117 -2.62 0.67 -16.68
N GLY A 118 -2.08 0.49 -17.88
CA GLY A 118 -1.14 1.42 -18.52
C GLY A 118 0.34 1.29 -18.12
N ASN A 119 0.67 0.46 -17.14
CA ASN A 119 2.05 0.16 -16.72
C ASN A 119 2.13 -1.12 -15.88
N VAL A 120 3.35 -1.48 -15.45
CA VAL A 120 3.62 -2.51 -14.44
C VAL A 120 3.03 -2.08 -13.08
N ARG A 121 2.36 -3.01 -12.41
CA ARG A 121 1.63 -2.78 -11.16
C ARG A 121 2.08 -3.69 -10.02
N CYS A 122 1.55 -3.44 -8.84
CA CYS A 122 1.72 -4.30 -7.68
C CYS A 122 0.77 -5.50 -7.77
N LYS A 123 1.32 -6.69 -7.56
CA LYS A 123 0.55 -7.92 -7.42
C LYS A 123 -0.22 -7.87 -6.10
N ARG A 124 -1.49 -8.28 -6.15
CA ARG A 124 -2.31 -8.48 -4.94
C ARG A 124 -1.81 -9.66 -4.13
#